data_AF-A0A0D6KPG6-F1
#
_entry.id   AF-A0A0D6KPG6-F1
#
_cell.length_a   1.000
_cell.length_b   1.000
_cell.length_c   1.000
_cell.angle_alpha   90.00
_cell.angle_beta   90.00
_cell.angle_gamma   90.00
#
_symmetry.space_group_name_H-M   'P 1'
#
loop_
_entity.id
_entity.type
_entity.pdbx_description
1 polymer ?
#
loop_
_entity_poly.entity_id
_entity_poly.type
_entity_poly.pdbx_seq_one_letter_code
_entity_poly.pdbx_strand_id
1 'polypeptide(L)'
;MALDLTDWDRDLPSEGEEEYQALVRTLNFTEGFGLLFVRCSPAEGEQLIIKVKEDITNKNIEVLRLEQAVDNLYEIIDNLDNKEK
;
A
#
# COMPACT_ATOMS: atom_id res chain seq x y z
N MET A 1 -5.76 29.90 -23.59
CA MET A 1 -7.10 29.29 -23.70
C MET A 1 -7.22 28.35 -22.53
N ALA A 2 -8.07 28.67 -21.54
CA ALA A 2 -8.33 27.75 -20.44
C ALA A 2 -9.16 26.60 -21.00
N LEU A 3 -8.76 25.36 -20.71
CA LEU A 3 -9.55 24.19 -21.07
C LEU A 3 -10.66 24.07 -20.03
N ASP A 4 -11.92 24.15 -20.48
CA ASP A 4 -13.06 23.91 -19.61
C ASP A 4 -13.17 22.41 -19.33
N LEU A 5 -13.12 22.04 -18.04
CA LEU A 5 -13.30 20.66 -17.58
C LEU A 5 -14.68 20.16 -18.03
N THR A 6 -14.69 19.02 -18.71
CA THR A 6 -15.92 18.34 -19.11
C THR A 6 -16.48 17.54 -17.94
N ASP A 7 -17.74 17.11 -18.01
CA ASP A 7 -18.32 16.25 -16.97
C ASP A 7 -17.53 14.93 -16.82
N TRP A 8 -16.86 14.45 -17.88
CA TRP A 8 -15.98 13.28 -17.84
C TRP A 8 -14.73 13.48 -16.98
N ASP A 9 -14.21 14.71 -16.89
CA ASP A 9 -13.03 15.01 -16.08
C ASP A 9 -13.34 14.99 -14.57
N ARG A 10 -14.63 15.11 -14.19
CA ARG A 10 -15.06 15.09 -12.78
C ARG A 10 -15.26 13.69 -12.22
N ASP A 11 -15.40 12.69 -13.08
CA ASP A 11 -15.56 11.29 -12.70
C ASP A 11 -14.22 10.56 -12.52
N LEU A 12 -13.09 11.24 -12.79
CA LEU A 12 -11.78 10.65 -12.58
C LEU A 12 -11.49 10.54 -11.07
N PRO A 13 -11.01 9.38 -10.60
CA PRO A 13 -10.52 9.25 -9.24
C PRO A 13 -9.39 10.26 -8.98
N SER A 14 -9.24 10.66 -7.71
CA SER A 14 -8.09 11.46 -7.33
C SER A 14 -6.80 10.65 -7.52
N GLU A 15 -5.68 11.33 -7.72
CA GLU A 15 -4.36 10.69 -7.81
C GLU A 15 -4.12 9.74 -6.62
N GLY A 16 -4.51 10.13 -5.40
CA GLY A 16 -4.40 9.28 -4.22
C GLY A 16 -5.25 8.01 -4.29
N GLU A 17 -6.45 8.07 -4.87
CA GLU A 17 -7.27 6.88 -5.06
C GLU A 17 -6.72 6.00 -6.20
N GLU A 18 -6.19 6.58 -7.28
CA GLU A 18 -5.52 5.82 -8.35
C GLU A 18 -4.30 5.04 -7.81
N GLU A 19 -3.44 5.70 -7.03
CA GLU A 19 -2.28 5.09 -6.38
C GLU A 19 -2.69 4.00 -5.38
N TYR A 20 -3.77 4.23 -4.62
CA TYR A 20 -4.32 3.21 -3.73
C TYR A 20 -4.80 1.96 -4.50
N GLN A 21 -5.53 2.16 -5.60
CA GLN A 21 -6.00 1.05 -6.43
C GLN A 21 -4.82 0.30 -7.08
N ALA A 22 -3.74 0.99 -7.45
CA ALA A 22 -2.51 0.36 -7.93
C ALA A 22 -1.85 -0.51 -6.85
N LEU A 23 -1.80 -0.03 -5.60
CA LEU A 23 -1.31 -0.80 -4.45
C LEU A 23 -2.15 -2.08 -4.23
N VAL A 24 -3.48 -1.94 -4.16
CA VAL A 24 -4.40 -3.07 -3.94
C VAL A 24 -4.30 -4.11 -5.04
N ARG A 25 -4.23 -3.68 -6.31
CA ARG A 25 -4.01 -4.59 -7.44
C ARG A 25 -2.70 -5.35 -7.29
N THR A 26 -1.61 -4.64 -7.00
CA THR A 26 -0.28 -5.26 -6.85
C THR A 26 -0.28 -6.30 -5.72
N LEU A 27 -0.85 -5.97 -4.57
CA LEU A 27 -0.98 -6.90 -3.43
C LEU A 27 -1.79 -8.16 -3.79
N ASN A 28 -2.90 -8.01 -4.52
CA ASN A 28 -3.72 -9.15 -4.94
C ASN A 28 -3.02 -10.05 -5.96
N PHE A 29 -2.36 -9.46 -6.96
CA PHE A 29 -1.67 -10.20 -8.02
C PHE A 29 -0.34 -10.82 -7.59
N THR A 30 0.28 -10.32 -6.52
CA THR A 30 1.55 -10.87 -6.05
C THR A 30 1.37 -12.30 -5.57
N GLU A 31 2.13 -13.22 -6.17
CA GLU A 31 2.27 -14.62 -5.77
C GLU A 31 3.60 -14.83 -5.04
N GLY A 32 3.61 -15.64 -3.99
CA GLY A 32 4.80 -15.83 -3.16
C GLY A 32 5.10 -14.60 -2.30
N PHE A 33 6.37 -14.19 -2.27
CA PHE A 33 6.86 -13.09 -1.44
C PHE A 33 6.93 -11.77 -2.22
N GLY A 34 6.44 -10.69 -1.62
CA GLY A 34 6.57 -9.34 -2.15
C GLY A 34 6.79 -8.32 -1.04
N LEU A 35 7.56 -7.27 -1.35
CA LEU A 35 7.80 -6.14 -0.47
C LEU A 35 7.49 -4.85 -1.21
N LEU A 36 6.62 -4.02 -0.64
CA LEU A 36 6.13 -2.78 -1.24
C LEU A 36 6.39 -1.62 -0.28
N PHE A 37 6.80 -0.49 -0.84
CA PHE A 37 7.05 0.73 -0.08
C PHE A 37 6.04 1.79 -0.50
N VAL A 38 5.39 2.41 0.49
CA VAL A 38 4.43 3.48 0.27
C VAL A 38 4.94 4.74 0.95
N ARG A 39 5.00 5.83 0.19
CA ARG A 39 5.41 7.14 0.70
C ARG A 39 4.17 8.00 0.94
N CYS A 40 3.85 8.26 2.19
CA CYS A 40 2.70 9.06 2.58
C CYS A 40 2.98 9.84 3.88
N SER A 41 2.02 10.66 4.31
CA SER A 41 2.07 11.22 5.66
C SER A 41 1.82 10.15 6.72
N PRO A 42 2.32 10.29 7.98
CA PRO A 42 2.09 9.28 9.01
C PRO A 42 0.61 8.98 9.27
N ALA A 43 -0.25 10.00 9.30
CA ALA A 43 -1.69 9.83 9.52
C ALA A 43 -2.36 9.06 8.38
N GLU A 44 -1.98 9.36 7.14
CA GLU A 44 -2.48 8.66 5.95
C GLU A 44 -1.97 7.21 5.89
N GLY A 45 -0.73 6.96 6.32
CA GLY A 45 -0.18 5.61 6.45
C GLY A 45 -1.02 4.72 7.36
N GLU A 46 -1.47 5.23 8.52
CA GLU A 46 -2.37 4.48 9.40
C GLU A 46 -3.70 4.15 8.71
N GLN A 47 -4.29 5.11 8.00
CA GLN A 47 -5.54 4.90 7.27
C GLN A 47 -5.37 3.85 6.16
N LEU A 48 -4.25 3.91 5.41
CA LEU A 48 -3.93 2.96 4.36
C LEU A 48 -3.76 1.55 4.91
N ILE A 49 -3.06 1.38 6.05
CA ILE A 49 -2.90 0.08 6.70
C ILE A 49 -4.25 -0.53 7.07
N ILE A 50 -5.16 0.27 7.65
CA ILE A 50 -6.51 -0.18 8.01
C ILE A 50 -7.27 -0.60 6.75
N LYS A 51 -7.32 0.27 5.74
CA LYS A 51 -8.05 0.04 4.48
C LYS A 51 -7.54 -1.21 3.75
N VAL A 52 -6.22 -1.41 3.67
CA VAL A 52 -5.62 -2.61 3.05
C VAL A 52 -6.02 -3.89 3.78
N LYS A 53 -6.02 -3.89 5.12
CA LYS A 53 -6.40 -5.07 5.92
C LYS A 53 -7.90 -5.40 5.78
N GLU A 54 -8.75 -4.38 5.59
CA GLU A 54 -10.18 -4.56 5.33
C GLU A 54 -10.44 -5.06 3.91
N ASP A 55 -9.76 -4.49 2.91
CA ASP A 55 -9.96 -4.81 1.50
C ASP A 55 -9.36 -6.17 1.09
N ILE A 56 -8.25 -6.58 1.73
CA ILE A 56 -7.50 -7.79 1.39
C ILE A 56 -7.43 -8.74 2.58
N THR A 57 -8.42 -9.63 2.66
CA THR A 57 -8.57 -10.59 3.78
C THR A 57 -7.98 -11.97 3.51
N ASN A 58 -7.60 -12.25 2.27
CA ASN A 58 -7.16 -13.56 1.79
C ASN A 58 -5.66 -13.66 1.48
N LYS A 59 -4.87 -12.67 1.91
CA LYS A 59 -3.41 -12.63 1.77
C LYS A 59 -2.76 -12.47 3.14
N ASN A 60 -1.55 -12.98 3.28
CA ASN A 60 -0.74 -12.76 4.46
C ASN A 60 0.05 -11.44 4.29
N ILE A 61 -0.41 -10.38 4.95
CA ILE A 61 0.15 -9.04 4.83
C ILE A 61 0.59 -8.56 6.21
N GLU A 62 1.86 -8.21 6.33
CA GLU A 62 2.41 -7.56 7.51
C GLU A 62 2.89 -6.14 7.22
N VAL A 63 2.92 -5.33 8.27
CA VAL A 63 3.32 -3.92 8.18
C VAL A 63 4.71 -3.74 8.75
N LEU A 64 5.63 -3.30 7.91
CA LEU A 64 6.98 -2.93 8.32
C LEU A 64 7.06 -1.42 8.55
N ARG A 65 7.24 -0.99 9.81
CA ARG A 65 7.43 0.42 10.17
C ARG A 65 8.92 0.75 10.24
N LEU A 66 9.37 1.63 9.34
CA LEU A 66 10.75 2.09 9.29
C LEU A 66 10.88 3.42 10.05
N GLU A 67 10.94 3.36 11.37
CA GLU A 67 11.02 4.54 12.24
C GLU A 67 12.44 5.12 12.36
N GLN A 68 13.45 4.31 12.04
CA GLN A 68 14.86 4.67 12.04
C GLN A 68 15.52 4.22 10.74
N ALA A 69 16.74 4.71 10.48
CA ALA A 69 17.54 4.18 9.38
C ALA A 69 17.79 2.68 9.59
N VAL A 70 17.64 1.91 8.52
CA VAL A 70 17.81 0.45 8.52
C VAL A 70 18.75 0.07 7.39
N ASP A 71 19.79 -0.69 7.72
CA ASP A 71 20.76 -1.19 6.75
C ASP A 71 20.38 -2.57 6.19
N ASN A 72 19.56 -3.33 6.92
CA ASN A 72 19.17 -4.69 6.56
C ASN A 72 17.70 -4.99 6.95
N LEU A 73 16.85 -5.26 5.96
CA LEU A 73 15.45 -5.63 6.18
C LEU A 73 15.25 -7.12 6.48
N TYR A 74 16.23 -7.99 6.15
CA TYR A 74 16.11 -9.43 6.33
C TYR A 74 15.87 -9.80 7.79
N GLU A 75 16.65 -9.22 8.72
CA GLU A 75 16.50 -9.51 10.15
C GLU A 75 15.12 -9.09 10.67
N ILE A 76 14.59 -7.96 10.21
CA ILE A 76 13.28 -7.48 10.66
C ILE A 76 12.18 -8.39 10.12
N ILE A 77 12.26 -8.76 8.84
CA ILE A 77 11.32 -9.70 8.21
C ILE A 77 11.42 -11.09 8.85
N ASP A 78 12.64 -11.54 9.20
CA ASP A 78 12.85 -12.83 9.85
C ASP A 78 12.27 -12.88 11.27
N ASN A 79 12.04 -11.73 11.91
CA ASN A 79 11.39 -11.68 13.21
C ASN A 79 9.86 -11.51 13.15
N LEU A 80 9.24 -11.49 11.96
CA LEU A 80 7.79 -11.44 11.83
C LEU A 80 7.15 -12.81 12.14
N ASP A 81 6.03 -12.77 12.87
CA ASP A 81 5.32 -13.96 13.34
C ASP A 81 4.54 -14.71 12.24
N ASN A 82 4.40 -14.10 11.07
CA ASN A 82 3.51 -14.53 9.99
C ASN A 82 4.15 -15.49 8.98
N LYS A 83 5.33 -16.06 9.27
CA LYS A 83 5.98 -16.98 8.33
C LYS A 83 5.16 -18.26 8.16
N GLU A 84 4.89 -18.64 6.91
CA GLU A 84 4.43 -20.00 6.62
C GLU A 84 5.50 -20.99 7.10
N LYS A 85 5.11 -21.94 7.95
CA LYS A 85 5.99 -22.96 8.51
C LYS A 85 6.32 -24.06 7.51
#